data_AF-W4L2D1-F1
#
_entry.id   AF-W4L2D1-F1
#
_cell.length_a   1.000
_cell.length_b   1.000
_cell.length_c   1.000
_cell.angle_alpha   90.00
_cell.angle_beta   90.00
_cell.angle_gamma   90.00
#
_symmetry.space_group_name_H-M   'P 1'
#
loop_
_entity.id
_entity.type
_entity.pdbx_description
1 polymer ?
#
loop_
_entity_poly.entity_id
_entity_poly.type
_entity_poly.pdbx_seq_one_letter_code
_entity_poly.pdbx_strand_id
1 'polypeptide(L)'
;DIRYVIDLGLIRRDEAGLHIANDMYREIIPRELTTIFQLNLESTFRPAWYMAPNGSLDMSQLLTGFQQFFREHSESWLERFDYKEAGPQLLLQAFLQRVVNGGGRIDREYGLGRRRTDLLVIWPFDGGVQRVVIETKLRRGVLRRTLQQGVEQMWGYMDRCGAHEGHLVIFDRDADKAWEEKIFMRDETYRGKTVTVWGM
;
A
#
# COMPACT_ATOMS: atom_id res chain seq x y z
N ASP A 1 13.33 -23.18 -1.37
CA ASP A 1 13.49 -23.27 -2.84
C ASP A 1 12.17 -22.87 -3.51
N ILE A 2 12.19 -22.18 -4.65
CA ILE A 2 11.00 -21.76 -5.41
C ILE A 2 10.21 -22.99 -5.88
N ARG A 3 10.90 -24.05 -6.33
CA ARG A 3 10.23 -25.28 -6.79
C ARG A 3 9.42 -25.93 -5.68
N TYR A 4 10.00 -26.03 -4.48
CA TYR A 4 9.29 -26.52 -3.30
C TYR A 4 8.00 -25.76 -3.00
N VAL A 5 7.99 -24.43 -3.11
CA VAL A 5 6.80 -23.61 -2.85
C VAL A 5 5.76 -23.71 -3.99
N ILE A 6 6.21 -23.99 -5.22
CA ILE A 6 5.34 -24.35 -6.35
C ILE A 6 4.70 -25.73 -6.12
N ASP A 7 5.48 -26.72 -5.71
CA ASP A 7 5.02 -28.08 -5.46
C ASP A 7 4.02 -28.14 -4.30
N LEU A 8 4.19 -27.28 -3.29
CA LEU A 8 3.21 -27.06 -2.21
C LEU A 8 1.93 -26.33 -2.66
N GLY A 9 1.90 -25.81 -3.89
CA GLY A 9 0.76 -25.07 -4.43
C GLY A 9 0.57 -23.68 -3.83
N LEU A 10 1.56 -23.13 -3.12
CA LEU A 10 1.47 -21.79 -2.51
C LEU A 10 1.67 -20.68 -3.55
N ILE A 11 2.55 -20.93 -4.53
CA ILE A 11 2.79 -20.05 -5.67
C ILE A 11 2.67 -20.85 -6.97
N ARG A 12 2.35 -20.17 -8.06
CA ARG A 12 2.35 -20.72 -9.42
C ARG A 12 3.27 -19.91 -10.31
N ARG A 13 3.71 -20.50 -11.43
CA ARG A 13 4.47 -19.79 -12.46
C ARG A 13 3.72 -19.84 -13.79
N ASP A 14 3.57 -18.70 -14.43
CA ASP A 14 3.05 -18.56 -15.79
C ASP A 14 3.98 -17.68 -16.65
N GLU A 15 3.53 -17.31 -17.84
CA GLU A 15 4.29 -16.45 -18.78
C GLU A 15 4.60 -15.06 -18.20
N ALA A 16 3.78 -14.55 -17.27
CA ALA A 16 3.96 -13.26 -16.62
C ALA A 16 4.89 -13.33 -15.39
N GLY A 17 5.21 -14.54 -14.91
CA GLY A 17 6.17 -14.78 -13.85
C GLY A 17 5.60 -15.61 -12.70
N LEU A 18 6.05 -15.34 -11.48
CA LEU A 18 5.52 -16.01 -10.29
C LEU A 18 4.25 -15.29 -9.82
N HIS A 19 3.32 -16.06 -9.26
CA HIS A 19 2.07 -15.54 -8.70
C HIS A 19 1.68 -16.31 -7.45
N ILE A 20 1.02 -15.65 -6.50
CA ILE A 20 0.37 -16.36 -5.40
C ILE A 20 -0.75 -17.21 -6.00
N ALA A 21 -0.81 -18.49 -5.62
CA ALA A 21 -1.53 -19.49 -6.39
C ALA A 21 -3.06 -19.29 -6.41
N ASN A 22 -3.65 -18.75 -5.34
CA ASN A 22 -5.09 -18.55 -5.21
C ASN A 22 -5.42 -17.35 -4.29
N ASP A 23 -6.70 -16.96 -4.28
CA ASP A 23 -7.18 -15.78 -3.54
C ASP A 23 -7.06 -15.94 -2.02
N MET A 24 -7.21 -17.16 -1.49
CA MET A 24 -7.02 -17.44 -0.08
C MET A 24 -5.58 -17.14 0.34
N TYR A 25 -4.59 -17.58 -0.43
CA TYR A 25 -3.19 -17.29 -0.14
C TYR A 25 -2.81 -15.82 -0.38
N ARG A 26 -3.51 -15.12 -1.28
CA ARG A 26 -3.34 -13.67 -1.46
C ARG A 26 -3.78 -12.88 -0.23
N GLU A 27 -4.71 -13.39 0.56
CA GLU A 27 -5.08 -12.79 1.85
C GLU A 27 -4.17 -13.27 2.98
N ILE A 28 -3.96 -14.58 3.09
CA ILE A 28 -3.31 -15.18 4.26
C ILE A 28 -1.82 -14.85 4.31
N ILE A 29 -1.06 -15.03 3.23
CA ILE A 29 0.41 -14.87 3.26
C ILE A 29 0.81 -13.45 3.74
N PRO A 30 0.29 -12.36 3.16
CA PRO A 30 0.63 -11.00 3.59
C PRO A 30 0.19 -10.71 5.01
N ARG A 31 -0.98 -11.25 5.41
CA ARG A 31 -1.48 -11.11 6.78
C ARG A 31 -0.52 -11.78 7.76
N GLU A 32 -0.10 -13.02 7.51
CA GLU A 32 0.85 -13.74 8.35
C GLU A 32 2.21 -13.03 8.43
N LEU A 33 2.72 -12.51 7.30
CA LEU A 33 3.96 -11.74 7.26
C LEU A 33 3.90 -10.42 8.06
N THR A 34 2.70 -9.97 8.41
CA THR A 34 2.48 -8.70 9.11
C THR A 34 1.78 -8.85 10.46
N THR A 35 1.46 -10.06 10.90
CA THR A 35 0.69 -10.31 12.13
C THR A 35 1.32 -9.63 13.36
N ILE A 36 2.62 -9.80 13.57
CA ILE A 36 3.34 -9.19 14.70
C ILE A 36 3.23 -7.66 14.66
N PHE A 37 3.26 -7.09 13.46
CA PHE A 37 3.15 -5.65 13.29
C PHE A 37 1.73 -5.16 13.60
N GLN A 38 0.71 -5.87 13.11
CA GLN A 38 -0.68 -5.55 13.41
C GLN A 38 -0.93 -5.51 14.92
N LEU A 39 -0.45 -6.51 15.66
CA LEU A 39 -0.56 -6.56 17.12
C LEU A 39 0.08 -5.35 17.81
N ASN A 40 1.24 -4.89 17.35
CA ASN A 40 1.89 -3.70 17.91
C ASN A 40 1.12 -2.41 17.62
N LEU A 41 0.35 -2.35 16.53
CA LEU A 41 -0.48 -1.19 16.21
C LEU A 41 -1.82 -1.18 16.95
N GLU A 42 -2.25 -2.30 17.54
CA GLU A 42 -3.59 -2.43 18.14
C GLU A 42 -3.87 -1.39 19.22
N SER A 43 -2.88 -1.11 20.06
CA SER A 43 -2.96 -0.15 21.17
C SER A 43 -2.74 1.30 20.73
N THR A 44 -2.07 1.52 19.60
CA THR A 44 -1.65 2.85 19.14
C THR A 44 -2.64 3.48 18.17
N PHE A 45 -3.29 2.71 17.30
CA PHE A 45 -4.14 3.25 16.24
C PHE A 45 -5.60 2.83 16.39
N ARG A 46 -6.51 3.80 16.35
CA ARG A 46 -7.97 3.56 16.42
C ARG A 46 -8.62 3.90 15.08
N PRO A 47 -9.41 2.98 14.48
CA PRO A 47 -10.09 3.24 13.21
C PRO A 47 -10.95 4.52 13.21
N ALA A 48 -11.60 4.80 14.35
CA ALA A 48 -12.45 5.98 14.53
C ALA A 48 -11.74 7.32 14.29
N TRP A 49 -10.40 7.37 14.37
CA TRP A 49 -9.63 8.59 14.10
C TRP A 49 -9.56 8.97 12.63
N TYR A 50 -9.87 8.04 11.73
CA TYR A 50 -9.77 8.21 10.28
C TYR A 50 -11.15 8.25 9.61
N MET A 51 -12.20 8.45 10.40
CA MET A 51 -13.58 8.51 9.91
C MET A 51 -14.00 9.95 9.72
N ALA A 52 -14.44 10.28 8.51
CA ALA A 52 -15.08 11.56 8.23
C ALA A 52 -16.49 11.62 8.86
N PRO A 53 -17.05 12.81 9.12
CA PRO A 53 -18.38 12.96 9.73
C PRO A 53 -19.53 12.29 8.96
N ASN A 54 -19.37 12.09 7.66
CA ASN A 54 -20.34 11.41 6.78
C ASN A 54 -20.16 9.87 6.77
N GLY A 55 -19.27 9.31 7.59
CA GLY A 55 -18.98 7.88 7.65
C GLY A 55 -18.04 7.35 6.57
N SER A 56 -17.51 8.18 5.66
CA SER A 56 -16.46 7.75 4.73
C SER A 56 -15.09 7.70 5.42
N LEU A 57 -14.14 7.02 4.79
CA LEU A 57 -12.76 6.95 5.27
C LEU A 57 -11.99 8.20 4.81
N ASP A 58 -11.40 8.95 5.76
CA ASP A 58 -10.50 10.07 5.47
C ASP A 58 -9.11 9.55 5.13
N MET A 59 -8.88 9.31 3.84
CA MET A 59 -7.62 8.77 3.34
C MET A 59 -6.44 9.71 3.52
N SER A 60 -6.67 11.03 3.47
CA SER A 60 -5.62 12.02 3.68
C SER A 60 -5.12 11.97 5.12
N GLN A 61 -6.03 11.94 6.09
CA GLN A 61 -5.68 11.80 7.49
C GLN A 61 -5.04 10.43 7.78
N LEU A 62 -5.56 9.36 7.17
CA LEU A 62 -5.00 8.01 7.30
C LEU A 62 -3.55 7.95 6.82
N LEU A 63 -3.28 8.41 5.59
CA LEU A 63 -1.95 8.35 5.00
C LEU A 63 -0.99 9.36 5.64
N THR A 64 -1.48 10.48 6.17
CA THR A 64 -0.68 11.37 7.03
C THR A 64 -0.25 10.65 8.31
N GLY A 65 -1.17 9.94 8.96
CA GLY A 65 -0.85 9.13 10.15
C GLY A 65 0.15 8.02 9.83
N PHE A 66 -0.01 7.34 8.69
CA PHE A 66 0.95 6.35 8.24
C PHE A 66 2.32 6.96 7.91
N GLN A 67 2.37 8.12 7.26
CA GLN A 67 3.62 8.81 6.93
C GLN A 67 4.43 9.15 8.18
N GLN A 68 3.76 9.66 9.22
CA GLN A 68 4.39 9.93 10.52
C GLN A 68 4.85 8.64 11.19
N PHE A 69 3.99 7.62 11.22
CA PHE A 69 4.33 6.30 11.74
C PHE A 69 5.58 5.71 11.05
N PHE A 70 5.63 5.80 9.72
CA PHE A 70 6.72 5.26 8.92
C PHE A 70 8.03 5.98 9.23
N ARG A 71 8.00 7.31 9.37
CA ARG A 71 9.15 8.11 9.82
C ARG A 71 9.70 7.66 11.18
N GLU A 72 8.82 7.39 12.14
CA GLU A 72 9.22 7.08 13.52
C GLU A 72 9.74 5.65 13.70
N HIS A 73 9.28 4.71 12.87
CA HIS A 73 9.47 3.29 13.16
C HIS A 73 10.11 2.47 12.04
N SER A 74 10.14 2.96 10.79
CA SER A 74 10.50 2.13 9.62
C SER A 74 11.88 1.47 9.72
N GLU A 75 12.91 2.16 10.23
CA GLU A 75 14.28 1.62 10.32
C GLU A 75 14.33 0.31 11.11
N SER A 76 13.81 0.33 12.34
CA SER A 76 13.78 -0.84 13.24
C SER A 76 13.02 -2.04 12.66
N TRP A 77 12.06 -1.79 11.76
CA TRP A 77 11.24 -2.81 11.13
C TRP A 77 11.87 -3.34 9.84
N LEU A 78 12.43 -2.45 9.02
CA LEU A 78 13.06 -2.81 7.76
C LEU A 78 14.32 -3.65 7.96
N GLU A 79 15.02 -3.49 9.08
CA GLU A 79 16.14 -4.36 9.45
C GLU A 79 15.72 -5.79 9.82
N ARG A 80 14.50 -5.96 10.36
CA ARG A 80 13.96 -7.28 10.76
C ARG A 80 13.40 -8.09 9.60
N PHE A 81 13.12 -7.45 8.47
CA PHE A 81 12.59 -8.14 7.29
C PHE A 81 13.72 -8.68 6.42
N ASP A 82 13.72 -9.99 6.19
CA ASP A 82 14.56 -10.62 5.16
C ASP A 82 14.25 -10.09 3.74
N TYR A 83 13.05 -9.50 3.55
CA TYR A 83 12.54 -8.95 2.30
C TYR A 83 12.57 -7.41 2.26
N LYS A 84 13.77 -6.83 2.30
CA LYS A 84 14.03 -5.37 2.33
C LYS A 84 13.34 -4.53 1.22
N GLU A 85 12.93 -5.16 0.12
CA GLU A 85 12.20 -4.46 -0.95
C GLU A 85 10.69 -4.42 -0.73
N ALA A 86 10.11 -5.46 -0.13
CA ALA A 86 8.68 -5.53 0.15
C ALA A 86 8.30 -4.90 1.49
N GLY A 87 9.27 -4.75 2.41
CA GLY A 87 9.07 -4.24 3.76
C GLY A 87 8.18 -2.99 3.85
N PRO A 88 8.47 -1.88 3.14
CA PRO A 88 7.65 -0.67 3.22
C PRO A 88 6.19 -0.89 2.77
N GLN A 89 6.00 -1.70 1.71
CA GLN A 89 4.66 -2.02 1.21
C GLN A 89 3.88 -2.91 2.19
N LEU A 90 4.57 -3.82 2.87
CA LEU A 90 3.96 -4.69 3.89
C LEU A 90 3.59 -3.89 5.15
N LEU A 91 4.41 -2.92 5.56
CA LEU A 91 4.08 -1.99 6.65
C LEU A 91 2.83 -1.18 6.34
N LEU A 92 2.73 -0.63 5.13
CA LEU A 92 1.51 0.07 4.69
C LEU A 92 0.29 -0.85 4.70
N GLN A 93 0.41 -2.07 4.16
CA GLN A 93 -0.69 -3.02 4.14
C GLN A 93 -1.17 -3.36 5.55
N ALA A 94 -0.25 -3.58 6.49
CA ALA A 94 -0.59 -3.91 7.86
C ALA A 94 -1.25 -2.74 8.61
N PHE A 95 -0.78 -1.53 8.35
CA PHE A 95 -1.40 -0.30 8.86
C PHE A 95 -2.83 -0.13 8.32
N LEU A 96 -3.01 -0.29 7.00
CA LEU A 96 -4.32 -0.23 6.37
C LEU A 96 -5.25 -1.33 6.89
N GLN A 97 -4.75 -2.57 7.04
CA GLN A 97 -5.51 -3.69 7.57
C GLN A 97 -6.09 -3.37 8.96
N ARG A 98 -5.29 -2.74 9.83
CA ARG A 98 -5.70 -2.35 11.19
C ARG A 98 -6.86 -1.36 11.20
N VAL A 99 -6.94 -0.47 10.22
CA VAL A 99 -7.96 0.57 10.10
C VAL A 99 -9.18 0.08 9.29
N VAL A 100 -8.94 -0.46 8.10
CA VAL A 100 -9.96 -0.81 7.12
C VAL A 100 -10.77 -2.03 7.54
N ASN A 101 -10.19 -3.01 8.24
CA ASN A 101 -10.95 -4.19 8.67
C ASN A 101 -12.04 -3.89 9.72
N GLY A 102 -12.13 -2.66 10.22
CA GLY A 102 -13.22 -2.22 11.08
C GLY A 102 -14.57 -2.01 10.37
N GLY A 103 -14.62 -2.07 9.03
CA GLY A 103 -15.86 -1.85 8.27
C GLY A 103 -15.76 -2.00 6.74
N GLY A 104 -14.56 -2.09 6.17
CA GLY A 104 -14.30 -2.27 4.74
C GLY A 104 -13.40 -3.46 4.44
N ARG A 105 -12.86 -3.49 3.21
CA ARG A 105 -11.90 -4.51 2.77
C ARG A 105 -10.80 -3.92 1.88
N ILE A 106 -9.70 -4.65 1.76
CA ILE A 106 -8.55 -4.30 0.92
C ILE A 106 -8.33 -5.41 -0.10
N ASP A 107 -8.56 -5.12 -1.37
CA ASP A 107 -8.24 -6.02 -2.48
C ASP A 107 -6.79 -5.75 -2.93
N ARG A 108 -6.02 -6.81 -3.23
CA ARG A 108 -4.56 -6.71 -3.46
C ARG A 108 -4.15 -7.41 -4.77
N GLU A 109 -3.53 -6.66 -5.67
CA GLU A 109 -2.97 -7.23 -6.90
C GLU A 109 -1.46 -7.47 -6.75
N TYR A 110 -1.08 -8.75 -6.62
CA TYR A 110 0.31 -9.17 -6.52
C TYR A 110 0.88 -9.58 -7.89
N GLY A 111 1.89 -8.84 -8.36
CA GLY A 111 2.79 -9.30 -9.42
C GLY A 111 4.11 -9.80 -8.83
N LEU A 112 4.26 -11.11 -8.53
CA LEU A 112 5.53 -11.66 -8.02
C LEU A 112 6.55 -11.70 -9.17
N GLY A 113 7.22 -10.57 -9.38
CA GLY A 113 8.12 -10.31 -10.51
C GLY A 113 8.16 -8.84 -10.91
N ARG A 114 7.10 -8.08 -10.61
CA ARG A 114 6.98 -6.63 -10.89
C ARG A 114 7.27 -5.74 -9.67
N ARG A 115 7.57 -6.33 -8.50
CA ARG A 115 8.00 -5.67 -7.24
C ARG A 115 7.03 -4.59 -6.70
N ARG A 116 5.75 -4.68 -7.01
CA ARG A 116 4.74 -3.72 -6.54
C ARG A 116 3.45 -4.42 -6.13
N THR A 117 2.74 -3.78 -5.21
CA THR A 117 1.39 -4.15 -4.80
C THR A 117 0.48 -2.97 -5.12
N ASP A 118 -0.52 -3.23 -5.94
CA ASP A 118 -1.56 -2.28 -6.26
C ASP A 118 -2.73 -2.61 -5.31
N LEU A 119 -3.14 -1.66 -4.47
CA LEU A 119 -4.15 -1.87 -3.43
C LEU A 119 -5.45 -1.16 -3.82
N LEU A 120 -6.58 -1.79 -3.56
CA LEU A 120 -7.91 -1.19 -3.68
C LEU A 120 -8.62 -1.28 -2.33
N VAL A 121 -8.81 -0.12 -1.70
CA VAL A 121 -9.63 -0.01 -0.48
C VAL A 121 -11.08 0.15 -0.91
N ILE A 122 -11.95 -0.67 -0.35
CA ILE A 122 -13.40 -0.63 -0.54
C ILE A 122 -14.05 -0.39 0.81
N TRP A 123 -14.68 0.76 0.96
CA TRP A 123 -15.28 1.20 2.22
C TRP A 123 -16.78 1.51 2.03
N PRO A 124 -17.68 0.71 2.61
CA PRO A 124 -19.10 1.04 2.66
C PRO A 124 -19.37 2.14 3.69
N PHE A 125 -20.21 3.11 3.32
CA PHE A 125 -20.68 4.18 4.19
C PHE A 125 -22.10 4.60 3.80
N ASP A 126 -22.74 5.46 4.58
CA ASP A 126 -24.15 5.84 4.37
C ASP A 126 -24.42 6.43 2.98
N GLY A 127 -23.41 7.06 2.35
CA GLY A 127 -23.47 7.63 1.00
C GLY A 127 -23.12 6.66 -0.13
N GLY A 128 -22.87 5.38 0.15
CA GLY A 128 -22.56 4.35 -0.84
C GLY A 128 -21.26 3.60 -0.57
N VAL A 129 -20.45 3.41 -1.62
CA VAL A 129 -19.19 2.65 -1.52
C VAL A 129 -18.04 3.51 -2.03
N GLN A 130 -17.15 3.89 -1.14
CA GLN A 130 -15.90 4.56 -1.47
C GLN A 130 -14.91 3.52 -2.01
N ARG A 131 -14.28 3.85 -3.14
CA ARG A 131 -13.23 3.04 -3.78
C ARG A 131 -12.00 3.89 -3.94
N VAL A 132 -10.91 3.45 -3.32
CA VAL A 132 -9.65 4.18 -3.29
C VAL A 132 -8.54 3.28 -3.80
N VAL A 133 -7.83 3.75 -4.82
CA VAL A 133 -6.64 3.06 -5.32
C VAL A 133 -5.41 3.60 -4.58
N ILE A 134 -4.57 2.70 -4.08
CA ILE A 134 -3.26 3.04 -3.53
C ILE A 134 -2.18 2.32 -4.34
N GLU A 135 -1.35 3.09 -5.02
CA GLU A 135 -0.21 2.60 -5.79
C GLU A 135 1.07 2.82 -4.97
N THR A 136 1.95 1.81 -4.92
CA THR A 136 3.21 1.93 -4.18
C THR A 136 4.42 1.89 -5.10
N LYS A 137 5.41 2.74 -4.82
CA LYS A 137 6.69 2.78 -5.53
C LYS A 137 7.85 2.85 -4.57
N LEU A 138 8.90 2.10 -4.86
CA LEU A 138 10.23 2.41 -4.32
C LEU A 138 10.86 3.47 -5.24
N ARG A 139 11.35 4.57 -4.68
CA ARG A 139 12.11 5.57 -5.44
C ARG A 139 13.37 4.90 -5.99
N ARG A 140 13.52 4.92 -7.31
CA ARG A 140 14.72 4.45 -8.02
C ARG A 140 15.23 5.57 -8.91
N GLY A 141 16.31 6.22 -8.48
CA GLY A 141 16.88 7.37 -9.17
C GLY A 141 15.99 8.62 -9.07
N VAL A 142 15.73 9.25 -10.22
CA VAL A 142 15.06 10.56 -10.27
C VAL A 142 13.58 10.43 -9.93
N LEU A 143 13.13 11.25 -8.96
CA LEU A 143 11.75 11.26 -8.46
C LEU A 143 10.73 11.45 -9.60
N ARG A 144 11.00 12.38 -10.53
CA ARG A 144 10.13 12.67 -11.68
C ARG A 144 9.78 11.44 -12.53
N ARG A 145 10.74 10.53 -12.75
CA ARG A 145 10.50 9.29 -13.49
C ARG A 145 9.61 8.33 -12.71
N THR A 146 9.84 8.23 -11.40
CA THR A 146 9.02 7.40 -10.50
C THR A 146 7.58 7.89 -10.46
N LEU A 147 7.37 9.21 -10.40
CA LEU A 147 6.05 9.84 -10.45
C LEU A 147 5.33 9.49 -11.74
N GLN A 148 5.95 9.76 -12.89
CA GLN A 148 5.30 9.59 -14.19
C GLN A 148 4.80 8.15 -14.38
N GLN A 149 5.64 7.17 -14.05
CA GLN A 149 5.27 5.76 -14.13
C GLN A 149 4.19 5.36 -13.11
N GLY A 150 4.26 5.89 -11.88
CA GLY A 150 3.29 5.60 -10.83
C GLY A 150 1.91 6.15 -11.13
N VAL A 151 1.84 7.41 -11.58
CA VAL A 151 0.57 8.08 -11.90
C VAL A 151 -0.12 7.45 -13.12
N GLU A 152 0.64 7.12 -14.17
CA GLU A 152 0.07 6.44 -15.35
C GLU A 152 -0.53 5.06 -14.99
N GLN A 153 0.17 4.29 -14.16
CA GLN A 153 -0.29 2.97 -13.72
C GLN A 153 -1.51 3.05 -12.81
N MET A 154 -1.48 3.97 -11.84
CA MET A 154 -2.60 4.20 -10.94
C MET A 154 -3.84 4.62 -11.72
N TRP A 155 -3.71 5.54 -12.69
CA TRP A 155 -4.84 5.96 -13.50
C TRP A 155 -5.51 4.78 -14.20
N GLY A 156 -4.72 3.86 -14.78
CA GLY A 156 -5.24 2.66 -15.43
C GLY A 156 -5.95 1.71 -14.46
N TYR A 157 -5.56 1.68 -13.19
CA TYR A 157 -6.24 0.88 -12.17
C TYR A 157 -7.52 1.56 -11.66
N MET A 158 -7.48 2.88 -11.46
CA MET A 158 -8.64 3.68 -11.07
C MET A 158 -9.77 3.57 -12.12
N ASP A 159 -9.43 3.66 -13.40
CA ASP A 159 -10.37 3.52 -14.51
C ASP A 159 -11.05 2.14 -14.52
N ARG A 160 -10.25 1.08 -14.32
CA ARG A 160 -10.74 -0.31 -14.28
C ARG A 160 -11.69 -0.59 -13.10
N CYS A 161 -11.41 0.02 -11.95
CA CYS A 161 -12.14 -0.25 -10.70
C CYS A 161 -13.24 0.78 -10.39
N GLY A 162 -13.41 1.81 -11.23
CA GLY A 162 -14.34 2.90 -10.96
C GLY A 162 -13.99 3.70 -9.71
N ALA A 163 -12.70 3.84 -9.40
CA ALA A 163 -12.23 4.63 -8.27
C ALA A 163 -12.12 6.11 -8.66
N HIS A 164 -12.61 6.98 -7.78
CA HIS A 164 -12.55 8.43 -7.97
C HIS A 164 -11.40 9.08 -7.20
N GLU A 165 -10.75 8.32 -6.31
CA GLU A 165 -9.69 8.75 -5.42
C GLU A 165 -8.48 7.82 -5.58
N GLY A 166 -7.29 8.41 -5.66
CA GLY A 166 -6.04 7.71 -5.92
C GLY A 166 -4.88 8.29 -5.13
N HIS A 167 -4.09 7.43 -4.49
CA HIS A 167 -2.92 7.83 -3.70
C HIS A 167 -1.65 7.11 -4.15
N LEU A 168 -0.62 7.87 -4.51
CA LEU A 168 0.67 7.33 -4.94
C LEU A 168 1.63 7.44 -3.76
N VAL A 169 2.02 6.32 -3.18
CA VAL A 169 2.96 6.27 -2.07
C VAL A 169 4.35 5.93 -2.58
N ILE A 170 5.30 6.86 -2.42
CA ILE A 170 6.68 6.72 -2.86
C ILE A 170 7.59 6.59 -1.64
N PHE A 171 8.20 5.43 -1.49
CA PHE A 171 9.19 5.13 -0.45
C PHE A 171 10.62 5.44 -0.94
N ASP A 172 11.31 6.37 -0.30
CA ASP A 172 12.71 6.70 -0.48
C ASP A 172 13.57 6.05 0.62
N ARG A 173 14.28 4.98 0.23
CA ARG A 173 15.13 4.18 1.14
C ARG A 173 16.55 4.71 1.28
N ASP A 174 16.82 5.91 0.79
CA ASP A 174 18.14 6.54 0.87
C ASP A 174 18.47 6.90 2.32
N ALA A 175 19.36 6.14 2.95
CA ALA A 175 19.72 6.32 4.36
C ALA A 175 20.45 7.64 4.62
N ASP A 176 21.05 8.23 3.59
CA ASP A 176 21.84 9.46 3.71
C ASP A 176 20.97 10.73 3.60
N LYS A 177 19.70 10.60 3.20
CA LYS A 177 18.75 11.73 3.15
C LYS A 177 18.03 11.95 4.48
N ALA A 178 17.89 13.22 4.86
CA ALA A 178 17.06 13.58 5.99
C ALA A 178 15.58 13.26 5.72
N TRP A 179 14.83 12.92 6.77
CA TRP A 179 13.40 12.64 6.65
C TRP A 179 12.61 13.83 6.07
N GLU A 180 13.01 15.07 6.36
CA GLU A 180 12.39 16.29 5.81
C GLU A 180 12.48 16.36 4.28
N GLU A 181 13.47 15.70 3.67
CA GLU A 181 13.61 15.64 2.21
C GLU A 181 12.77 14.50 1.59
N LYS A 182 12.36 13.52 2.41
CA LYS A 182 11.58 12.34 2.00
C LYS A 182 10.09 12.58 2.16
N ILE A 183 9.71 13.25 3.24
CA ILE A 183 8.32 13.51 3.62
C ILE A 183 7.73 14.65 2.80
N PHE A 184 6.73 14.34 1.97
CA PHE A 184 5.92 15.35 1.30
C PHE A 184 4.53 14.83 0.98
N MET A 185 3.60 15.75 0.73
CA MET A 185 2.27 15.49 0.17
C MET A 185 2.01 16.53 -0.92
N ARG A 186 1.56 16.09 -2.09
CA ARG A 186 1.13 17.01 -3.17
C ARG A 186 0.09 16.37 -4.06
N ASP A 187 -0.69 17.19 -4.73
CA ASP A 187 -1.59 16.72 -5.77
C ASP A 187 -0.94 16.79 -7.15
N GLU A 188 -1.19 15.77 -7.96
CA GLU A 188 -0.83 15.69 -9.36
C GLU A 188 -2.10 15.44 -10.18
N THR A 189 -2.22 16.13 -11.32
CA THR A 189 -3.36 15.93 -12.24
C THR A 189 -2.91 15.11 -13.42
N TYR A 190 -3.60 14.00 -13.69
CA TYR A 190 -3.34 13.16 -14.85
C TYR A 190 -4.65 12.75 -15.52
N ARG A 191 -4.77 13.08 -16.81
CA ARG A 191 -5.99 12.82 -17.62
C ARG A 191 -7.28 13.28 -16.93
N GLY A 192 -7.25 14.46 -16.30
CA GLY A 192 -8.41 15.06 -15.63
C GLY A 192 -8.80 14.44 -14.29
N LYS A 193 -7.99 13.52 -13.75
CA LYS A 193 -8.14 12.98 -12.39
C LYS A 193 -7.03 13.54 -11.50
N THR A 194 -7.40 13.91 -10.27
CA THR A 194 -6.45 14.30 -9.23
C THR A 194 -5.96 13.05 -8.51
N VAL A 195 -4.65 12.95 -8.32
CA VAL A 195 -3.96 11.91 -7.56
C VAL A 195 -3.12 12.59 -6.48
N THR A 196 -3.26 12.17 -5.24
CA THR A 196 -2.40 12.68 -4.16
C THR A 196 -1.16 11.81 -4.04
N VAL A 197 0.01 12.44 -4.13
CA VAL A 197 1.32 11.78 -4.03
C VAL A 197 1.92 12.03 -2.66
N TRP A 198 2.38 10.96 -2.04
CA TRP A 198 3.01 10.92 -0.73
C TRP A 198 4.47 10.49 -0.86
N GLY A 199 5.38 11.29 -0.33
CA GLY A 199 6.78 10.90 -0.12
C GLY A 199 6.98 10.38 1.29
N MET A 200 7.70 9.27 1.42
CA MET A 200 8.02 8.62 2.68
C MET A 200 9.45 8.12 2.66
#